data_AF-A0A5C8V1B6-F1
#
_entry.id   AF-A0A5C8V1B6-F1
#
_cell.length_a   1.000
_cell.length_b   1.000
_cell.length_c   1.000
_cell.angle_alpha   90.00
_cell.angle_beta   90.00
_cell.angle_gamma   90.00
#
_symmetry.space_group_name_H-M   'P 1'
#
loop_
_entity.id
_entity.type
_entity.pdbx_description
1 polymer ?
#
loop_
_entity_poly.entity_id
_entity_poly.type
_entity_poly.pdbx_seq_one_letter_code
_entity_poly.pdbx_strand_id
1 'polypeptide(L)'
;INRETGLARATVRKYAFAASFPRNGMREPQPSMLDPYLGHLHVRLDEGCENATQLWRELQGIGFAGTSKQVHRWLSERRAGLAGTTIRSSPAPTDTRVLTSTASPLASSKQLSWYLLREPEDLGPEAAAVVSRVLQDTEAAKVVDLGRRFCRIVRSHCGQQPSGKSDVPAFDQWLGEAQNCGVRIVESFAASLGQDRDAVRSALTLPWSSGQAEGQITRLKLLKRAMYGRTRCGCKRCSCQIRCAERSEMPVRPATTRPVQCVTSSGDSEQVSASTFATVRVE
;
A
#
# COMPACT_ATOMS: atom_id res chain seq x y z
N ILE A 1 -15.57 16.24 31.47
CA ILE A 1 -14.35 16.48 30.66
C ILE A 1 -13.74 15.19 30.08
N ASN A 2 -12.85 14.43 30.74
CA ASN A 2 -12.16 13.28 30.10
C ASN A 2 -13.14 12.17 29.61
N ARG A 3 -14.18 11.85 30.39
CA ARG A 3 -15.21 10.86 30.00
C ARG A 3 -16.12 11.33 28.85
N GLU A 4 -16.27 12.64 28.67
CA GLU A 4 -17.15 13.22 27.64
C GLU A 4 -16.38 13.55 26.35
N THR A 5 -15.11 13.96 26.46
CA THR A 5 -14.28 14.33 25.30
C THR A 5 -13.39 13.20 24.81
N GLY A 6 -13.18 12.14 25.61
CA GLY A 6 -12.24 11.07 25.31
C GLY A 6 -10.77 11.52 25.28
N LEU A 7 -10.47 12.73 25.73
CA LEU A 7 -9.14 13.35 25.68
C LEU A 7 -8.52 13.45 27.08
N ALA A 8 -7.21 13.18 27.14
CA ALA A 8 -6.43 13.39 28.35
C ALA A 8 -6.52 14.84 28.85
N ARG A 9 -6.58 15.03 30.17
CA ARG A 9 -6.75 16.35 30.83
C ARG A 9 -5.71 17.38 30.37
N ALA A 10 -4.46 16.96 30.12
CA ALA A 10 -3.40 17.82 29.61
C ALA A 10 -3.69 18.35 28.20
N THR A 11 -4.24 17.51 27.32
CA THR A 11 -4.63 17.88 25.95
C THR A 11 -5.80 18.85 25.96
N VAL A 12 -6.82 18.59 26.81
CA VAL A 12 -7.96 19.51 26.95
C VAL A 12 -7.49 20.88 27.44
N ARG A 13 -6.61 20.92 28.44
CA ARG A 13 -6.05 22.19 28.93
C ARG A 13 -5.27 22.91 27.82
N LYS A 14 -4.41 22.19 27.09
CA LYS A 14 -3.64 22.76 25.97
C LYS A 14 -4.54 23.38 24.91
N TYR A 15 -5.65 22.73 24.55
CA TYR A 15 -6.58 23.23 23.53
C TYR A 15 -7.49 24.35 24.03
N ALA A 16 -7.94 24.29 25.29
CA ALA A 16 -8.76 25.34 25.89
C ALA A 16 -8.04 26.68 26.00
N PHE A 17 -6.71 26.66 26.20
CA PHE A 17 -5.87 27.86 26.25
C PHE A 17 -5.19 28.19 24.90
N ALA A 18 -5.47 27.44 23.83
CA ALA A 18 -4.91 27.75 22.52
C ALA A 18 -5.72 28.87 21.85
N ALA A 19 -5.08 29.99 21.54
CA ALA A 19 -5.72 31.11 20.84
C ALA A 19 -6.11 30.79 19.38
N SER A 20 -5.54 29.72 18.81
CA SER A 20 -5.82 29.23 17.47
C SER A 20 -5.71 27.71 17.40
N PHE A 21 -6.31 27.11 16.37
CA PHE A 21 -6.26 25.66 16.17
C PHE A 21 -4.80 25.19 16.05
N PRO A 22 -4.32 24.32 16.95
CA PRO A 22 -2.94 23.86 16.91
C PRO A 22 -2.77 22.89 15.74
N ARG A 23 -2.39 23.42 14.57
CA ARG A 23 -1.87 22.59 13.48
C ARG A 23 -0.66 21.84 14.03
N ASN A 24 -0.59 20.53 13.80
CA ASN A 24 0.65 19.80 14.02
C ASN A 24 1.70 20.44 13.11
N GLY A 25 2.53 21.33 13.67
CA GLY A 25 3.64 21.94 12.95
C GLY A 25 4.54 20.83 12.42
N MET A 26 5.11 21.05 11.22
CA MET A 26 6.24 20.25 10.77
C MET A 26 7.27 20.25 11.88
N ARG A 27 7.59 19.06 12.39
CA ARG A 27 8.61 18.91 13.42
C ARG A 27 9.92 19.36 12.79
N GLU A 28 10.57 20.37 13.36
CA GLU A 28 11.87 20.79 12.86
C GLU A 28 12.82 19.58 12.85
N PRO A 29 13.58 19.37 11.77
CA PRO A 29 14.55 18.30 11.68
C PRO A 29 15.46 18.37 12.91
N GLN A 30 15.39 17.35 13.76
CA GLN A 30 16.30 17.28 14.88
C GLN A 30 17.70 17.01 14.36
N PRO A 31 18.74 17.61 14.98
CA PRO A 31 20.10 17.38 14.55
C PRO A 31 20.39 15.88 14.58
N SER A 32 20.84 15.35 13.46
CA SER A 32 21.14 13.94 13.31
C SER A 32 22.53 13.66 13.86
N MET A 33 22.79 12.42 14.33
CA MET A 33 24.15 11.99 14.73
C MET A 33 25.20 12.14 13.61
N LEU A 34 24.75 12.32 12.37
CA LEU A 34 25.59 12.49 11.19
C LEU A 34 26.02 13.95 10.99
N ASP A 35 25.32 14.92 11.62
CA ASP A 35 25.50 16.35 11.39
C ASP A 35 26.92 16.85 11.68
N PRO A 36 27.60 16.42 12.77
CA PRO A 36 28.99 16.80 13.02
C PRO A 36 29.98 16.31 11.96
N TYR A 37 29.61 15.29 11.18
CA TYR A 37 30.48 14.62 10.20
C TYR A 37 30.15 15.00 8.76
N LEU A 38 29.18 15.90 8.55
CA LEU A 38 28.76 16.33 7.22
C LEU A 38 29.88 17.00 6.42
N GLY A 39 30.76 17.76 7.08
CA GLY A 39 31.89 18.40 6.42
C GLY A 39 32.84 17.40 5.74
N HIS A 40 33.20 16.32 6.45
CA HIS A 40 34.02 15.24 5.88
C HIS A 40 33.31 14.56 4.70
N LEU A 41 32.02 14.29 4.85
CA LEU A 41 31.23 13.65 3.80
C LEU A 41 31.06 14.52 2.55
N HIS A 42 30.95 15.84 2.69
CA HIS A 42 30.90 16.77 1.55
C HIS A 42 32.22 16.79 0.79
N VAL A 43 33.36 16.91 1.49
CA VAL A 43 34.68 16.88 0.84
C VAL A 43 34.89 15.59 0.06
N ARG A 44 34.54 14.43 0.63
CA ARG A 44 34.69 13.14 -0.05
C ARG A 44 33.72 12.98 -1.23
N LEU A 45 32.56 13.61 -1.18
CA LEU A 45 31.61 13.62 -2.30
C LEU A 45 32.14 14.48 -3.45
N ASP A 46 32.74 15.63 -3.14
CA ASP A 46 33.37 16.52 -4.14
C ASP A 46 34.61 15.85 -4.79
N GLU A 47 35.30 14.98 -4.04
CA GLU A 47 36.37 14.10 -4.56
C GLU A 47 35.84 12.91 -5.39
N GLY A 48 34.51 12.75 -5.53
CA GLY A 48 33.88 11.70 -6.33
C GLY A 48 33.71 10.35 -5.63
N CYS A 49 33.82 10.29 -4.29
CA CYS A 49 33.63 9.05 -3.55
C CYS A 49 32.14 8.69 -3.41
N GLU A 50 31.63 7.81 -4.28
CA GLU A 50 30.23 7.35 -4.25
C GLU A 50 30.00 6.05 -3.44
N ASN A 51 31.05 5.51 -2.82
CA ASN A 51 30.98 4.27 -2.05
C ASN A 51 30.61 4.54 -0.58
N ALA A 52 29.33 4.37 -0.25
CA ALA A 52 28.82 4.62 1.10
C ALA A 52 29.39 3.69 2.19
N THR A 53 29.87 2.49 1.84
CA THR A 53 30.52 1.58 2.82
C THR A 53 31.91 2.08 3.18
N GLN A 54 32.64 2.63 2.20
CA GLN A 54 33.94 3.23 2.41
C GLN A 54 33.84 4.48 3.30
N LEU A 55 32.91 5.39 2.98
CA LEU A 55 32.64 6.58 3.78
C LEU A 55 32.27 6.24 5.23
N TRP A 56 31.48 5.18 5.45
CA TRP A 56 31.15 4.74 6.80
C TRP A 56 32.37 4.25 7.60
N ARG A 57 33.31 3.53 6.98
CA ARG A 57 34.54 3.09 7.66
C ARG A 57 35.45 4.27 8.01
N GLU A 58 35.56 5.24 7.12
CA GLU A 58 36.30 6.48 7.37
C GLU A 58 35.69 7.25 8.54
N LEU A 59 34.37 7.41 8.56
CA LEU A 59 33.66 8.05 9.66
C LEU A 59 33.84 7.30 10.99
N GLN A 60 33.83 5.96 10.98
CA GLN A 60 34.12 5.16 12.17
C GLN A 60 35.52 5.46 12.72
N GLY A 61 36.52 5.65 11.85
CA GLY A 61 37.87 6.07 12.24
C GLY A 61 37.93 7.46 12.89
N ILE A 62 37.01 8.35 12.54
CA ILE A 62 36.88 9.72 13.08
C ILE A 62 36.01 9.75 14.36
N GLY A 63 35.44 8.61 14.77
CA GLY A 63 34.64 8.48 16.01
C GLY A 63 33.12 8.46 15.80
N PHE A 64 32.64 8.28 14.57
CA PHE A 64 31.20 8.16 14.31
C PHE A 64 30.64 6.84 14.84
N ALA A 65 29.77 6.90 15.87
CA ALA A 65 29.13 5.73 16.46
C ALA A 65 27.86 5.24 15.71
N GLY A 66 27.55 5.79 14.54
CA GLY A 66 26.32 5.48 13.81
C GLY A 66 26.42 4.28 12.86
N THR A 67 25.27 3.91 12.29
CA THR A 67 25.15 2.74 11.41
C THR A 67 25.43 3.09 9.95
N SER A 68 26.02 2.16 9.18
CA SER A 68 26.20 2.28 7.72
C SER A 68 24.94 2.72 6.96
N LYS A 69 23.75 2.29 7.43
CA LYS A 69 22.45 2.73 6.87
C LYS A 69 22.24 4.25 6.88
N GLN A 70 22.77 4.97 7.86
CA GLN A 70 22.63 6.43 7.94
C GLN A 70 23.43 7.11 6.83
N VAL A 71 24.66 6.62 6.56
CA VAL A 71 25.53 7.09 5.47
C VAL A 71 24.95 6.70 4.11
N HIS A 72 24.44 5.46 3.96
CA HIS A 72 23.74 5.01 2.75
C HIS A 72 22.56 5.91 2.42
N ARG A 73 21.71 6.21 3.41
CA ARG A 73 20.56 7.10 3.23
C ARG A 73 21.01 8.51 2.82
N TRP A 74 21.97 9.09 3.55
CA TRP A 74 22.51 10.41 3.26
C TRP A 74 23.09 10.51 1.84
N LEU A 75 23.85 9.49 1.41
CA LEU A 75 24.42 9.44 0.07
C LEU A 75 23.32 9.24 -0.99
N SER A 76 22.32 8.39 -0.73
CA SER A 76 21.23 8.11 -1.67
C SER A 76 20.36 9.33 -1.97
N GLU A 77 20.19 10.24 -1.00
CA GLU A 77 19.46 11.51 -1.16
C GLU A 77 20.23 12.53 -2.01
N ARG A 78 21.54 12.32 -2.21
CA ARG A 78 22.46 13.26 -2.88
C ARG A 78 23.04 12.74 -4.18
N ARG A 79 22.74 11.49 -4.56
CA ARG A 79 23.08 10.97 -5.89
C ARG A 79 22.20 11.67 -6.93
N ALA A 80 22.82 12.50 -7.76
CA ALA A 80 22.17 13.14 -8.91
C ALA A 80 21.73 12.11 -9.97
N GLY A 81 22.40 10.95 -10.03
CA GLY A 81 22.02 9.81 -10.85
C GLY A 81 21.05 8.88 -10.12
N LEU A 82 19.76 9.00 -10.41
CA LEU A 82 18.80 7.96 -10.08
C LEU A 82 19.20 6.66 -10.78
N ALA A 83 19.57 5.63 -10.03
CA ALA A 83 19.50 4.28 -10.57
C ALA A 83 18.03 4.00 -10.89
N GLY A 84 17.70 3.70 -12.16
CA GLY A 84 16.34 3.42 -12.67
C GLY A 84 15.64 2.21 -12.03
N THR A 85 16.20 1.64 -10.97
CA THR A 85 15.73 0.52 -10.16
C THR A 85 15.23 0.92 -8.77
N THR A 86 15.30 2.20 -8.37
CA THR A 86 14.91 2.62 -7.01
C THR A 86 13.41 2.90 -6.91
N ILE A 87 12.68 1.98 -6.28
CA ILE A 87 11.21 2.02 -6.09
C ILE A 87 10.77 3.08 -5.05
N ARG A 88 11.70 3.75 -4.37
CA ARG A 88 11.40 4.85 -3.43
C ARG A 88 12.25 6.08 -3.73
N SER A 89 11.63 7.07 -4.36
CA SER A 89 12.12 8.44 -4.32
C SER A 89 11.97 8.97 -2.89
N SER A 90 13.09 9.29 -2.23
CA SER A 90 13.05 10.35 -1.23
C SER A 90 13.00 11.66 -2.02
N PRO A 91 12.05 12.58 -1.76
CA PRO A 91 12.12 13.89 -2.38
C PRO A 91 13.46 14.52 -1.99
N ALA A 92 14.14 15.12 -2.98
CA ALA A 92 15.33 15.93 -2.74
C ALA A 92 15.04 16.95 -1.62
N PRO A 93 16.04 17.37 -0.83
CA PRO A 93 15.88 18.52 0.04
C PRO A 93 15.79 19.75 -0.85
N THR A 94 14.60 20.03 -1.38
CA THR A 94 14.31 21.29 -2.04
C THR A 94 14.31 22.34 -0.94
N ASP A 95 15.32 23.19 -1.00
CA ASP A 95 15.45 24.41 -0.22
C ASP A 95 14.09 25.10 -0.20
N THR A 96 13.42 25.06 0.96
CA THR A 96 12.02 25.48 1.06
C THR A 96 11.99 26.98 1.19
N ARG A 97 12.40 27.68 0.13
CA ARG A 97 12.03 29.08 -0.05
C ARG A 97 10.53 29.07 -0.30
N VAL A 98 9.79 29.41 0.75
CA VAL A 98 8.33 29.56 0.76
C VAL A 98 7.95 30.59 -0.30
N LEU A 99 7.79 30.13 -1.54
CA LEU A 99 6.93 30.78 -2.49
C LEU A 99 5.53 30.39 -2.09
N THR A 100 4.79 31.35 -1.55
CA THR A 100 3.35 31.27 -1.32
C THR A 100 2.66 31.00 -2.65
N SER A 101 2.58 29.72 -3.03
CA SER A 101 1.78 29.28 -4.15
C SER A 101 0.33 29.38 -3.71
N THR A 102 -0.41 30.30 -4.34
CA THR A 102 -1.85 30.47 -4.24
C THR A 102 -2.63 29.34 -4.91
N ALA A 103 -1.95 28.30 -5.40
CA ALA A 103 -2.59 27.12 -5.96
C ALA A 103 -3.17 26.27 -4.83
N SER A 104 -4.47 25.99 -4.91
CA SER A 104 -5.14 25.02 -4.05
C SER A 104 -4.29 23.75 -3.92
N PRO A 105 -4.00 23.29 -2.69
CA PRO A 105 -3.11 22.15 -2.49
C PRO A 105 -3.67 20.94 -3.23
N LEU A 106 -2.81 20.24 -3.98
CA LEU A 106 -3.17 18.97 -4.60
C LEU A 106 -3.70 18.01 -3.50
N ALA A 107 -4.73 17.24 -3.85
CA ALA A 107 -5.30 16.26 -2.94
C ALA A 107 -4.25 15.24 -2.48
N SER A 108 -4.49 14.58 -1.35
CA SER A 108 -3.60 13.52 -0.86
C SER A 108 -3.37 12.46 -1.94
N SER A 109 -2.18 11.87 -2.00
CA SER A 109 -1.85 10.78 -2.95
C SER A 109 -2.92 9.68 -2.97
N LYS A 110 -3.50 9.34 -1.81
CA LYS A 110 -4.57 8.34 -1.71
C LYS A 110 -5.90 8.82 -2.30
N GLN A 111 -6.22 10.11 -2.14
CA GLN A 111 -7.41 10.71 -2.75
C GLN A 111 -7.24 10.80 -4.26
N LEU A 112 -6.06 11.22 -4.74
CA LEU A 112 -5.72 11.25 -6.16
C LEU A 112 -5.85 9.86 -6.79
N SER A 113 -5.30 8.81 -6.18
CA SER A 113 -5.45 7.45 -6.72
C SER A 113 -6.91 7.03 -6.88
N TRP A 114 -7.78 7.47 -5.97
CA TRP A 114 -9.20 7.15 -6.02
C TRP A 114 -9.94 7.96 -7.08
N TYR A 115 -9.63 9.26 -7.23
CA TYR A 115 -10.21 10.10 -8.28
C TYR A 115 -9.78 9.65 -9.68
N LEU A 116 -8.52 9.29 -9.85
CA LEU A 116 -7.97 8.86 -11.14
C LEU A 116 -8.61 7.56 -11.66
N LEU A 117 -8.88 6.60 -10.77
CA LEU A 117 -9.48 5.30 -11.14
C LEU A 117 -11.02 5.30 -11.21
N ARG A 118 -11.66 6.42 -10.89
CA ARG A 118 -13.10 6.62 -11.08
C ARG A 118 -13.41 7.05 -12.50
N GLU A 119 -14.60 6.68 -12.97
CA GLU A 119 -15.11 7.15 -14.26
C GLU A 119 -15.36 8.67 -14.19
N PRO A 120 -15.11 9.40 -15.29
CA PRO A 120 -15.22 10.86 -15.32
C PRO A 120 -16.62 11.36 -14.97
N GLU A 121 -17.67 10.58 -15.23
CA GLU A 121 -19.05 10.98 -14.91
C GLU A 121 -19.34 10.96 -13.39
N ASP A 122 -18.61 10.15 -12.60
CA ASP A 122 -18.82 9.98 -11.16
C ASP A 122 -18.05 11.01 -10.29
N LEU A 123 -17.32 11.92 -10.94
CA LEU A 123 -16.45 12.88 -10.28
C LEU A 123 -17.17 14.22 -10.08
N GLY A 124 -17.16 14.73 -8.83
CA GLY A 124 -17.57 16.09 -8.55
C GLY A 124 -16.66 17.13 -9.21
N PRO A 125 -17.12 18.39 -9.37
CA PRO A 125 -16.44 19.40 -10.18
C PRO A 125 -15.02 19.73 -9.69
N GLU A 126 -14.80 19.77 -8.38
CA GLU A 126 -13.48 20.01 -7.78
C GLU A 126 -12.50 18.85 -8.07
N ALA A 127 -12.97 17.60 -7.92
CA ALA A 127 -12.16 16.42 -8.20
C ALA A 127 -11.87 16.28 -9.70
N ALA A 128 -12.83 16.61 -10.56
CA ALA A 128 -12.64 16.63 -12.01
C ALA A 128 -11.56 17.66 -12.42
N ALA A 129 -11.56 18.86 -11.84
CA ALA A 129 -10.52 19.86 -12.09
C ALA A 129 -9.11 19.36 -11.69
N VAL A 130 -9.01 18.66 -10.56
CA VAL A 130 -7.75 18.06 -10.11
C VAL A 130 -7.29 16.96 -11.06
N VAL A 131 -8.20 16.07 -11.49
CA VAL A 131 -7.89 15.01 -12.47
C VAL A 131 -7.44 15.61 -13.80
N SER A 132 -8.17 16.60 -14.33
CA SER A 132 -7.81 17.28 -15.58
C SER A 132 -6.42 17.91 -15.53
N ARG A 133 -6.02 18.45 -14.36
CA ARG A 133 -4.67 18.97 -14.16
C ARG A 133 -3.61 17.87 -14.20
N VAL A 134 -3.87 16.71 -13.60
CA VAL A 134 -2.94 15.57 -13.60
C VAL A 134 -2.83 14.96 -15.00
N LEU A 135 -3.92 14.91 -15.76
CA LEU A 135 -3.96 14.36 -17.12
C LEU A 135 -3.24 15.23 -18.16
N GLN A 136 -2.75 16.41 -17.79
CA GLN A 136 -1.84 17.19 -18.66
C GLN A 136 -0.51 16.46 -18.89
N ASP A 137 -0.11 15.59 -17.96
CA ASP A 137 1.03 14.70 -18.13
C ASP A 137 0.63 13.48 -18.97
N THR A 138 1.31 13.30 -20.10
CA THR A 138 1.06 12.19 -21.03
C THR A 138 1.32 10.81 -20.43
N GLU A 139 2.27 10.68 -19.50
CA GLU A 139 2.55 9.41 -18.83
C GLU A 139 1.40 9.08 -17.87
N ALA A 140 1.00 10.06 -17.06
CA ALA A 140 -0.13 9.92 -16.15
C ALA A 140 -1.42 9.60 -16.91
N ALA A 141 -1.69 10.27 -18.04
CA ALA A 141 -2.87 10.01 -18.85
C ALA A 141 -2.96 8.56 -19.35
N LYS A 142 -1.84 7.99 -19.82
CA LYS A 142 -1.76 6.57 -20.23
C LYS A 142 -2.04 5.62 -19.08
N VAL A 143 -1.42 5.85 -17.91
CA VAL A 143 -1.62 5.01 -16.72
C VAL A 143 -3.07 5.04 -16.27
N VAL A 144 -3.70 6.22 -16.30
CA VAL A 144 -5.10 6.40 -15.90
C VAL A 144 -6.04 5.69 -16.87
N ASP A 145 -5.81 5.79 -18.18
CA ASP A 145 -6.61 5.06 -19.18
C ASP A 145 -6.52 3.54 -18.96
N LEU A 146 -5.30 3.01 -18.85
CA LEU A 146 -5.08 1.58 -18.60
C LEU A 146 -5.72 1.14 -17.28
N GLY A 147 -5.61 1.94 -16.22
CA GLY A 147 -6.22 1.66 -14.92
C GLY A 147 -7.76 1.66 -14.97
N ARG A 148 -8.37 2.61 -15.67
CA ARG A 148 -9.83 2.67 -15.85
C ARG A 148 -10.35 1.52 -16.68
N ARG A 149 -9.69 1.19 -17.81
CA ARG A 149 -10.03 0.03 -18.65
C ARG A 149 -9.98 -1.28 -17.88
N PHE A 150 -8.92 -1.50 -17.09
CA PHE A 150 -8.83 -2.66 -16.20
C PHE A 150 -9.97 -2.69 -15.18
N CYS A 151 -10.26 -1.55 -14.53
CA CYS A 151 -11.35 -1.45 -13.58
C CYS A 151 -12.72 -1.77 -14.22
N ARG A 152 -12.95 -1.36 -15.47
CA ARG A 152 -14.17 -1.71 -16.22
C ARG A 152 -14.28 -3.21 -16.47
N ILE A 153 -13.21 -3.86 -16.94
CA ILE A 153 -13.14 -5.32 -17.17
C ILE A 153 -13.44 -6.11 -15.88
N VAL A 154 -12.91 -5.67 -14.73
CA VAL A 154 -13.14 -6.36 -13.46
C VAL A 154 -14.54 -6.10 -12.91
N ARG A 155 -15.06 -4.87 -13.05
CA ARG A 155 -16.38 -4.48 -12.53
C ARG A 155 -17.55 -5.02 -13.35
N SER A 156 -17.41 -5.14 -14.68
CA SER A 156 -18.44 -5.75 -15.53
C SER A 156 -18.80 -7.15 -15.05
N HIS A 157 -17.79 -7.93 -14.66
CA HIS A 157 -17.98 -9.28 -14.12
C HIS A 157 -18.49 -9.33 -12.68
N CYS A 158 -18.14 -8.34 -11.84
CA CYS A 158 -18.55 -8.28 -10.44
C CYS A 158 -19.97 -7.70 -10.22
N GLY A 159 -20.52 -6.97 -11.20
CA GLY A 159 -21.73 -6.15 -11.05
C GLY A 159 -22.98 -6.62 -11.80
N GLN A 160 -22.87 -7.57 -12.74
CA GLN A 160 -24.00 -8.04 -13.53
C GLN A 160 -24.15 -9.57 -13.50
N GLN A 161 -25.39 -10.06 -13.53
CA GLN A 161 -25.68 -11.43 -13.99
C GLN A 161 -24.95 -11.68 -15.31
N PRO A 162 -24.48 -12.91 -15.57
CA PRO A 162 -23.63 -13.21 -16.72
C PRO A 162 -24.37 -12.88 -18.02
N SER A 163 -24.22 -11.63 -18.49
CA SER A 163 -24.44 -11.32 -19.89
C SER A 163 -23.39 -12.15 -20.61
N GLY A 164 -23.80 -13.03 -21.53
CA GLY A 164 -22.96 -14.09 -22.11
C GLY A 164 -21.73 -13.65 -22.91
N LYS A 165 -21.22 -12.43 -22.70
CA LYS A 165 -19.95 -11.93 -23.22
C LYS A 165 -18.84 -12.22 -22.19
N SER A 166 -17.90 -13.07 -22.58
CA SER A 166 -16.69 -13.29 -21.81
C SER A 166 -15.79 -12.05 -21.90
N ASP A 167 -15.41 -11.48 -20.76
CA ASP A 167 -14.47 -10.35 -20.67
C ASP A 167 -12.99 -10.78 -20.79
N VAL A 168 -12.75 -12.09 -20.90
CA VAL A 168 -11.42 -12.70 -21.08
C VAL A 168 -10.63 -12.16 -22.28
N PRO A 169 -11.18 -12.07 -23.50
CA PRO A 169 -10.47 -11.48 -24.64
C PRO A 169 -10.11 -9.99 -24.41
N ALA A 170 -10.98 -9.22 -23.75
CA ALA A 170 -10.70 -7.83 -23.43
C ALA A 170 -9.55 -7.71 -22.40
N PHE A 171 -9.50 -8.64 -21.44
CA PHE A 171 -8.38 -8.74 -20.49
C PHE A 171 -7.06 -9.10 -21.16
N ASP A 172 -7.04 -10.09 -22.06
CA ASP A 172 -5.82 -10.51 -22.76
C ASP A 172 -5.27 -9.39 -23.66
N GLN A 173 -6.15 -8.66 -24.35
CA GLN A 173 -5.76 -7.48 -25.12
C GLN A 173 -5.16 -6.39 -24.20
N TRP A 174 -5.85 -6.07 -23.11
CA TRP A 174 -5.37 -5.08 -22.14
C TRP A 174 -4.01 -5.48 -21.55
N LEU A 175 -3.80 -6.76 -21.27
CA LEU A 175 -2.55 -7.28 -20.72
C LEU A 175 -1.37 -7.05 -21.68
N GLY A 176 -1.57 -7.30 -22.97
CA GLY A 176 -0.56 -7.05 -24.00
C GLY A 176 -0.23 -5.56 -24.17
N GLU A 177 -1.23 -4.69 -24.09
CA GLU A 177 -1.02 -3.24 -24.14
C GLU A 177 -0.31 -2.71 -22.88
N ALA A 178 -0.68 -3.20 -21.69
CA ALA A 178 -0.07 -2.80 -20.43
C ALA A 178 1.40 -3.24 -20.31
N GLN A 179 1.77 -4.39 -20.90
CA GLN A 179 3.16 -4.86 -20.97
C GLN A 179 4.06 -4.02 -21.88
N ASN A 180 3.49 -3.24 -22.80
CA ASN A 180 4.23 -2.45 -23.80
C ASN A 180 3.92 -0.94 -23.71
N CYS A 181 3.42 -0.48 -22.56
CA CYS A 181 2.95 0.89 -22.41
C CYS A 181 4.08 1.93 -22.25
N GLY A 182 5.32 1.49 -22.02
CA GLY A 182 6.49 2.34 -21.81
C GLY A 182 6.64 2.86 -20.38
N VAL A 183 5.75 2.44 -19.47
CA VAL A 183 5.74 2.84 -18.06
C VAL A 183 6.08 1.64 -17.20
N ARG A 184 7.32 1.60 -16.69
CA ARG A 184 7.88 0.43 -15.99
C ARG A 184 7.02 -0.09 -14.85
N ILE A 185 6.36 0.80 -14.11
CA ILE A 185 5.51 0.38 -12.99
C ILE A 185 4.29 -0.41 -13.46
N VAL A 186 3.67 0.01 -14.57
CA VAL A 186 2.53 -0.68 -15.17
C VAL A 186 2.97 -1.98 -15.84
N GLU A 187 4.12 -1.97 -16.52
CA GLU A 187 4.69 -3.18 -17.13
C GLU A 187 5.01 -4.25 -16.08
N SER A 188 5.60 -3.85 -14.95
CA SER A 188 5.88 -4.79 -13.85
C SER A 188 4.60 -5.35 -13.22
N PHE A 189 3.56 -4.53 -13.11
CA PHE A 189 2.25 -4.95 -12.66
C PHE A 189 1.61 -5.93 -13.65
N ALA A 190 1.65 -5.63 -14.95
CA ALA A 190 1.15 -6.49 -16.01
C ALA A 190 1.93 -7.81 -16.09
N ALA A 191 3.24 -7.80 -15.87
CA ALA A 191 4.04 -9.02 -15.78
C ALA A 191 3.62 -9.91 -14.59
N SER A 192 3.35 -9.30 -13.42
CA SER A 192 2.84 -10.06 -12.27
C SER A 192 1.45 -10.64 -12.52
N LEU A 193 0.53 -9.87 -13.12
CA LEU A 193 -0.78 -10.36 -13.53
C LEU A 193 -0.68 -11.46 -14.60
N GLY A 194 0.32 -11.40 -15.46
CA GLY A 194 0.59 -12.43 -16.46
C GLY A 194 1.00 -13.77 -15.83
N GLN A 195 1.69 -13.76 -14.69
CA GLN A 195 2.00 -14.98 -13.93
C GLN A 195 0.73 -15.59 -13.34
N ASP A 196 -0.21 -14.75 -12.90
CA ASP A 196 -1.49 -15.15 -12.34
C ASP A 196 -2.63 -15.22 -13.39
N ARG A 197 -2.30 -15.25 -14.69
CA ARG A 197 -3.26 -15.09 -15.80
C ARG A 197 -4.40 -16.10 -15.73
N ASP A 198 -4.10 -17.37 -15.46
CA ASP A 198 -5.13 -18.42 -15.44
C ASP A 198 -6.07 -18.26 -14.25
N ALA A 199 -5.57 -17.73 -13.12
CA ALA A 199 -6.39 -17.40 -11.96
C ALA A 199 -7.31 -16.19 -12.26
N VAL A 200 -6.79 -15.16 -12.92
CA VAL A 200 -7.59 -14.00 -13.33
C VAL A 200 -8.64 -14.37 -14.37
N ARG A 201 -8.29 -15.17 -15.38
CA ARG A 201 -9.25 -15.70 -16.37
C ARG A 201 -10.35 -16.53 -15.70
N SER A 202 -9.99 -17.38 -14.74
CA SER A 202 -10.95 -18.13 -13.95
C SER A 202 -11.86 -17.21 -13.15
N ALA A 203 -11.31 -16.14 -12.54
CA ALA A 203 -12.09 -15.14 -11.82
C ALA A 203 -13.05 -14.36 -12.72
N LEU A 204 -12.71 -14.14 -14.00
CA LEU A 204 -13.54 -13.48 -15.01
C LEU A 204 -14.51 -14.44 -15.74
N THR A 205 -14.44 -15.75 -15.48
CA THR A 205 -15.27 -16.75 -16.16
C THR A 205 -16.25 -17.42 -15.19
N LEU A 206 -15.78 -17.72 -13.98
CA LEU A 206 -16.56 -18.44 -12.99
C LEU A 206 -17.51 -17.48 -12.24
N PRO A 207 -18.70 -17.96 -11.84
CA PRO A 207 -19.62 -17.18 -11.02
C PRO A 207 -19.22 -17.15 -9.53
N TRP A 208 -18.20 -17.91 -9.14
CA TRP A 208 -17.77 -18.07 -7.75
C TRP A 208 -16.56 -17.17 -7.45
N SER A 209 -16.59 -16.46 -6.31
CA SER A 209 -15.50 -15.62 -5.85
C SER A 209 -15.11 -15.95 -4.41
N SER A 210 -13.80 -16.06 -4.13
CA SER A 210 -13.26 -16.18 -2.77
C SER A 210 -13.26 -14.85 -2.00
N GLY A 211 -13.62 -13.73 -2.65
CA GLY A 211 -13.46 -12.38 -2.10
C GLY A 211 -14.14 -12.15 -0.76
N GLN A 212 -15.35 -12.70 -0.55
CA GLN A 212 -16.05 -12.60 0.74
C GLN A 212 -15.30 -13.34 1.86
N ALA A 213 -14.85 -14.57 1.60
CA ALA A 213 -14.09 -15.36 2.56
C ALA A 213 -12.76 -14.68 2.89
N GLU A 214 -12.04 -14.18 1.88
CA GLU A 214 -10.79 -13.44 2.04
C GLU A 214 -10.99 -12.13 2.81
N GLY A 215 -12.09 -11.43 2.58
CA GLY A 215 -12.49 -10.24 3.32
C GLY A 215 -12.68 -10.52 4.81
N GLN A 216 -13.43 -11.58 5.14
CA GLN A 216 -13.63 -12.00 6.54
C GLN A 216 -12.32 -12.45 7.19
N ILE A 217 -11.48 -13.21 6.48
CA ILE A 217 -10.16 -13.61 6.96
C ILE A 217 -9.29 -12.38 7.22
N THR A 218 -9.34 -11.37 6.34
CA THR A 218 -8.57 -10.13 6.50
C THR A 218 -9.05 -9.32 7.70
N ARG A 219 -10.37 -9.18 7.88
CA ARG A 219 -10.97 -8.56 9.06
C ARG A 219 -10.53 -9.27 10.35
N LEU A 220 -10.59 -10.60 10.36
CA LEU A 220 -10.16 -11.41 11.51
C LEU A 220 -8.66 -11.24 11.78
N LYS A 221 -7.81 -11.24 10.74
CA LYS A 221 -6.37 -10.98 10.87
C LYS A 221 -6.09 -9.58 11.42
N LEU A 222 -6.85 -8.56 11.00
CA LEU A 222 -6.73 -7.20 11.53
C LEU A 222 -7.12 -7.14 13.00
N LEU A 223 -8.27 -7.73 13.37
CA LEU A 223 -8.73 -7.80 14.74
C LEU A 223 -7.71 -8.52 15.63
N LYS A 224 -7.19 -9.66 15.17
CA LYS A 224 -6.14 -10.41 15.88
C LYS A 224 -4.89 -9.55 16.11
N ARG A 225 -4.42 -8.82 15.08
CA ARG A 225 -3.24 -7.94 15.19
C ARG A 225 -3.46 -6.74 16.11
N ALA A 226 -4.69 -6.22 16.18
CA ALA A 226 -5.03 -5.11 17.07
C ALA A 226 -5.19 -5.57 18.52
N MET A 227 -5.82 -6.73 18.75
CA MET A 227 -6.20 -7.20 20.09
C MET A 227 -5.09 -7.92 20.84
N TYR A 228 -4.35 -8.82 20.20
CA TYR A 228 -3.40 -9.67 20.95
C TYR A 228 -2.09 -8.94 21.30
N GLY A 229 -1.97 -7.66 20.94
CA GLY A 229 -0.77 -6.87 21.13
C GLY A 229 0.44 -7.46 20.39
N ARG A 230 1.42 -6.61 20.11
CA ARG A 230 2.79 -7.14 20.03
C ARG A 230 3.17 -7.36 21.48
N THR A 231 3.27 -8.62 21.93
CA THR A 231 3.81 -8.94 23.26
C THR A 231 5.15 -8.23 23.39
N ARG A 232 5.19 -7.14 24.17
CA ARG A 232 6.45 -6.56 24.61
C ARG A 232 7.02 -7.59 25.58
N CYS A 233 8.02 -8.35 25.14
CA CYS A 233 8.88 -9.03 26.08
C CYS A 233 9.47 -7.95 27.01
N GLY A 234 9.30 -8.09 28.32
CA GLY A 234 9.79 -7.15 29.32
C GLY A 234 11.33 -7.11 29.45
N CYS A 235 12.06 -7.59 28.45
CA CYS A 235 13.50 -7.63 28.44
C CYS A 235 14.07 -6.27 28.06
N LYS A 236 14.84 -5.66 28.97
CA LYS A 236 15.53 -4.36 28.77
C LYS A 236 16.48 -4.34 27.56
N ARG A 237 16.77 -5.50 26.95
CA ARG A 237 17.66 -5.64 25.78
C ARG A 237 16.94 -5.56 24.43
N CYS A 238 15.61 -5.58 24.41
CA CYS A 238 14.82 -5.67 23.17
C CYS A 238 14.27 -4.33 22.68
N SER A 239 14.65 -3.21 23.29
CA SER A 239 14.15 -1.86 22.93
C SER A 239 14.67 -1.32 21.59
N CYS A 240 15.63 -1.97 20.94
CA CYS A 240 16.29 -1.42 19.74
C CYS A 240 16.32 -2.31 18.49
N GLN A 241 15.63 -3.45 18.42
CA GLN A 241 15.58 -4.25 17.19
C GLN A 241 14.17 -4.78 16.85
N ILE A 242 13.76 -4.51 15.60
CA ILE A 242 12.42 -4.74 15.04
C ILE A 242 12.10 -6.24 14.78
N ARG A 243 12.98 -7.19 15.10
CA ARG A 243 12.71 -8.62 14.94
C ARG A 243 13.23 -9.44 16.11
N CYS A 244 12.34 -9.74 17.04
CA CYS A 244 12.38 -10.97 17.81
C CYS A 244 11.09 -11.74 17.52
N ALA A 245 11.16 -12.71 16.62
CA ALA A 245 10.19 -13.79 16.59
C ALA A 245 10.86 -14.95 17.31
N GLU A 246 10.66 -15.03 18.62
CA GLU A 246 10.98 -16.24 19.35
C GLU A 246 10.00 -17.30 18.86
N ARG A 247 10.55 -18.29 18.14
CA ARG A 247 9.80 -19.44 17.62
C ARG A 247 9.34 -20.23 18.85
N SER A 248 8.14 -19.95 19.34
CA SER A 248 7.51 -20.83 20.32
C SER A 248 7.31 -22.18 19.63
N GLU A 249 7.98 -23.21 20.12
CA GLU A 249 7.68 -24.59 19.78
C GLU A 249 6.21 -24.83 20.11
N MET A 250 5.38 -24.84 19.07
CA MET A 250 4.02 -25.37 19.18
C MET A 250 4.17 -26.88 19.39
N PRO A 251 3.50 -27.49 20.38
CA PRO A 251 3.52 -28.93 20.53
C PRO A 251 2.98 -29.56 19.24
N VAL A 252 3.81 -30.38 18.60
CA VAL A 252 3.45 -31.20 17.44
C VAL A 252 2.31 -32.12 17.87
N ARG A 253 1.08 -31.74 17.58
CA ARG A 253 -0.04 -32.69 17.59
C ARG A 253 0.07 -33.52 16.30
N PRO A 254 0.14 -34.87 16.39
CA PRO A 254 0.22 -35.70 15.21
C PRO A 254 -1.02 -35.49 14.33
N ALA A 255 -0.77 -35.38 13.03
CA ALA A 255 -1.78 -35.20 12.01
C ALA A 255 -2.78 -36.37 12.05
N THR A 256 -4.00 -36.11 12.52
CA THR A 256 -5.13 -36.95 12.16
C THR A 256 -5.49 -36.65 10.70
N THR A 257 -5.13 -37.62 9.86
CA THR A 257 -5.59 -37.80 8.48
C THR A 257 -7.09 -37.54 8.41
N ARG A 258 -7.50 -36.45 7.74
CA ARG A 258 -8.91 -36.27 7.35
C ARG A 258 -9.14 -37.13 6.10
N PRO A 259 -10.05 -38.12 6.12
CA PRO A 259 -10.45 -38.80 4.90
C PRO A 259 -11.20 -37.80 4.02
N VAL A 260 -10.75 -37.66 2.78
CA VAL A 260 -11.53 -37.07 1.69
C VAL A 260 -12.58 -38.11 1.32
N GLN A 261 -13.77 -38.03 1.91
CA GLN A 261 -14.92 -38.75 1.39
C GLN A 261 -15.52 -37.95 0.24
N CYS A 262 -15.19 -38.37 -0.98
CA CYS A 262 -16.01 -38.09 -2.16
C CYS A 262 -17.34 -38.82 -1.96
N VAL A 263 -18.44 -38.08 -1.80
CA VAL A 263 -19.78 -38.65 -1.93
C VAL A 263 -20.20 -38.50 -3.38
N THR A 264 -20.06 -39.58 -4.13
CA THR A 264 -20.88 -39.82 -5.33
C THR A 264 -22.16 -40.51 -4.85
N SER A 265 -23.31 -39.86 -4.96
CA SER A 265 -24.61 -40.53 -4.84
C SER A 265 -25.30 -40.48 -6.20
N SER A 266 -25.16 -41.58 -6.93
CA SER A 266 -26.09 -42.07 -7.95
C SER A 266 -27.50 -42.19 -7.37
N GLY A 267 -28.50 -41.94 -8.20
CA GLY A 267 -29.91 -41.87 -7.82
C GLY A 267 -30.47 -43.17 -7.25
N ASP A 268 -31.49 -43.04 -6.43
CA ASP A 268 -32.84 -43.46 -6.81
C ASP A 268 -33.87 -42.91 -5.81
N SER A 269 -35.10 -42.89 -6.29
CA SER A 269 -36.29 -42.21 -5.75
C SER A 269 -36.75 -42.76 -4.39
N GLU A 270 -37.15 -41.88 -3.46
CA GLU A 270 -38.39 -42.11 -2.68
C GLU A 270 -38.92 -40.81 -2.05
N GLN A 271 -40.24 -40.68 -2.09
CA GLN A 271 -41.03 -39.52 -1.69
C GLN A 271 -41.01 -39.29 -0.18
N VAL A 272 -40.74 -38.06 0.28
CA VAL A 272 -41.35 -37.52 1.49
C VAL A 272 -41.68 -36.03 1.26
N SER A 273 -42.97 -35.74 1.16
CA SER A 273 -43.52 -34.38 1.22
C SER A 273 -43.43 -33.85 2.64
N ALA A 274 -42.80 -32.68 2.83
CA ALA A 274 -43.14 -31.76 3.91
C ALA A 274 -42.79 -30.33 3.49
N SER A 275 -43.86 -29.57 3.28
CA SER A 275 -43.91 -28.13 3.03
C SER A 275 -43.20 -27.32 4.11
N THR A 276 -42.40 -26.32 3.73
CA THR A 276 -42.49 -24.93 4.23
C THR A 276 -41.60 -24.04 3.35
N PHE A 277 -42.25 -23.24 2.52
CA PHE A 277 -41.66 -22.12 1.78
C PHE A 277 -41.16 -21.03 2.74
N ALA A 278 -39.98 -20.47 2.46
CA ALA A 278 -39.64 -19.10 2.86
C ALA A 278 -38.68 -18.50 1.83
N THR A 279 -39.26 -17.95 0.76
CA THR A 279 -38.64 -17.02 -0.18
C THR A 279 -38.45 -15.68 0.53
N VAL A 280 -37.22 -15.20 0.68
CA VAL A 280 -36.95 -13.78 0.96
C VAL A 280 -36.32 -13.17 -0.26
N ARG A 281 -37.14 -12.39 -0.97
CA ARG A 281 -36.78 -11.49 -2.07
C ARG A 281 -36.24 -10.22 -1.41
N VAL A 282 -35.05 -9.77 -1.82
CA VAL A 282 -34.46 -8.50 -1.37
C VAL A 282 -34.71 -7.48 -2.49
N GLU A 283 -35.44 -6.42 -2.16
CA GLU A 283 -35.47 -5.15 -2.89
C GLU A 283 -34.17 -4.37 -2.65
#